data_AF-A0A7S4EA13-F1
#
_entry.id   AF-A0A7S4EA13-F1
#
_cell.length_a   1.000
_cell.length_b   1.000
_cell.length_c   1.000
_cell.angle_alpha   90.00
_cell.angle_beta   90.00
_cell.angle_gamma   90.00
#
_symmetry.space_group_name_H-M   'P 1'
#
loop_
_entity.id
_entity.type
_entity.pdbx_description
1 polymer ?
#
loop_
_entity_poly.entity_id
_entity_poly.type
_entity_poly.pdbx_seq_one_letter_code
_entity_poly.pdbx_strand_id
1 'polypeptide(L)'
;MMRRLLFLAAAVQTTALAPAARRPEPSRLENTQNYRDATAASARFNNELQAKDKKKTVAIIGGGLSGLSCAKYLSDAGHAATVYEARDVLGGKVSAWQDADGDWIETGLHIFFGAYPNMMNLLKELKIRDRLQWKPHRMSFAMRQRPGEFTNFEFPANVPAPFNMAAAILTNREMLSLVDKIKMVPGLLPMLIEGQDFIDAQDELSVLEFMEKYGMPDTVNEEIFIAMAKALDFTDPDRMSMTVILTAMNRFINEADGSQTAFLDGNQPDRVCAPIAEHVRAAGGDVLVEKPLERIDVNDDGSIARVVLRGGEEVLADEYVSALPVDVLKRVVPEAWSTLPYFRQLDELEGIPVMNLQLWFDTKFESSLDGLAFSRSPLLSVYADMSICCEEYASDETMLELVFAPVTPETGASRNWLAASDEEVVEATLDELRQLFPDDLKTAKLRKSTVVRVPRSVYAAVPGRNKYRPSQKTPIPNLTLCGCFTSQKYLGSMEGAVLAGKLAAEVVAARAVGAPTQDLKEVQRHVVDAAATAAPKKPVGCGGGDSPIAFGGGEVVAARASR
;
A
#
# COMPACT_ATOMS: atom_id res chain seq x y z
N MET A 1 43.72 -0.18 27.83
CA MET A 1 44.13 1.23 27.69
C MET A 1 44.17 1.54 26.19
N MET A 2 43.16 2.31 25.73
CA MET A 2 43.02 3.05 24.46
C MET A 2 43.64 2.50 23.15
N ARG A 3 42.76 2.25 22.17
CA ARG A 3 42.84 2.82 20.80
C ARG A 3 41.45 2.75 20.14
N ARG A 4 40.66 3.82 20.31
CA ARG A 4 39.49 4.13 19.48
C ARG A 4 40.02 4.79 18.19
N LEU A 5 39.76 4.20 17.03
CA LEU A 5 39.89 4.89 15.76
C LEU A 5 38.64 5.76 15.58
N LEU A 6 38.84 7.08 15.50
CA LEU A 6 37.83 8.00 15.00
C LEU A 6 37.74 7.82 13.48
N PHE A 7 36.57 7.42 13.00
CA PHE A 7 36.14 7.72 11.64
C PHE A 7 35.66 9.17 11.64
N LEU A 8 36.38 10.05 10.95
CA LEU A 8 35.91 11.39 10.63
C LEU A 8 34.94 11.26 9.44
N ALA A 9 33.64 11.34 9.71
CA ALA A 9 32.64 11.53 8.66
C ALA A 9 32.85 12.93 8.05
N ALA A 10 33.22 12.99 6.78
CA ALA A 10 33.21 14.24 6.02
C ALA A 10 31.74 14.61 5.78
N ALA A 11 31.24 15.60 6.55
CA ALA A 11 29.95 16.20 6.29
C ALA A 11 30.03 16.97 4.97
N VAL A 12 29.43 16.41 3.91
CA VAL A 12 29.06 17.20 2.73
C VAL A 12 27.95 18.14 3.18
N GLN A 13 28.27 19.42 3.35
CA GLN A 13 27.27 20.46 3.56
C GLN A 13 26.53 20.66 2.23
N THR A 14 25.45 19.94 2.02
CA THR A 14 24.40 20.35 1.09
C THR A 14 23.76 21.61 1.68
N THR A 15 23.85 22.71 0.96
CA THR A 15 23.07 23.92 1.27
C THR A 15 21.61 23.59 1.04
N ALA A 16 20.91 23.18 2.09
CA ALA A 16 19.47 22.95 2.04
C ALA A 16 18.77 24.22 1.57
N LEU A 17 18.05 24.13 0.44
CA LEU A 17 17.11 25.16 0.01
C LEU A 17 16.15 25.46 1.18
N ALA A 18 15.80 26.73 1.37
CA ALA A 18 14.81 27.09 2.38
C ALA A 18 13.50 26.32 2.07
N PRO A 19 12.94 25.56 3.03
CA PRO A 19 11.76 24.77 2.78
C PRO A 19 10.60 25.69 2.38
N ALA A 20 9.94 25.37 1.26
CA ALA A 20 8.70 26.03 0.90
C ALA A 20 7.72 25.96 2.09
N ALA A 21 6.98 27.04 2.35
CA ALA A 21 6.05 27.05 3.48
C ALA A 21 5.07 25.87 3.36
N ARG A 22 5.07 24.98 4.36
CA ARG A 22 4.16 23.83 4.41
C ARG A 22 2.71 24.31 4.35
N ARG A 23 1.89 23.64 3.55
CA ARG A 23 0.44 23.89 3.53
C ARG A 23 -0.17 23.40 4.85
N PRO A 24 -1.23 24.07 5.35
CA PRO A 24 -1.92 23.60 6.53
C PRO A 24 -2.58 22.24 6.26
N GLU A 25 -2.69 21.45 7.32
CA GLU A 25 -3.50 20.24 7.30
C GLU A 25 -4.97 20.57 6.98
N PRO A 26 -5.68 19.72 6.21
CA PRO A 26 -7.09 19.91 5.93
C PRO A 26 -7.92 19.90 7.22
N SER A 27 -8.77 20.90 7.38
CA SER A 27 -9.43 21.19 8.66
C SER A 27 -10.57 20.24 9.00
N ARG A 28 -11.04 19.41 8.06
CA ARG A 28 -12.22 18.53 8.28
C ARG A 28 -11.87 17.06 8.45
N LEU A 29 -10.60 16.68 8.44
CA LEU A 29 -10.18 15.26 8.56
C LEU A 29 -10.76 14.58 9.80
N GLU A 30 -10.73 15.26 10.94
CA GLU A 30 -11.21 14.68 12.21
C GLU A 30 -12.73 14.69 12.35
N ASN A 31 -13.43 15.39 11.45
CA ASN A 31 -14.89 15.55 11.50
C ASN A 31 -15.64 14.40 10.80
N THR A 32 -14.94 13.48 10.14
CA THR A 32 -15.57 12.35 9.44
C THR A 32 -15.94 11.24 10.41
N GLN A 33 -17.01 10.48 10.10
CA GLN A 33 -17.39 9.33 10.91
C GLN A 33 -16.30 8.26 10.92
N ASN A 34 -15.68 8.00 9.76
CA ASN A 34 -14.58 7.05 9.62
C ASN A 34 -13.37 7.41 10.52
N TYR A 35 -13.04 8.69 10.67
CA TYR A 35 -11.99 9.14 11.59
C TYR A 35 -12.35 8.87 13.05
N ARG A 36 -13.58 9.18 13.46
CA ARG A 36 -14.07 8.91 14.83
C ARG A 36 -14.12 7.42 15.13
N ASP A 37 -14.58 6.60 14.18
CA ASP A 37 -14.60 5.13 14.32
C ASP A 37 -13.19 4.58 14.50
N ALA A 38 -12.23 5.06 13.70
CA ALA A 38 -10.82 4.67 13.83
C ALA A 38 -10.21 5.09 15.18
N THR A 39 -10.58 6.28 15.67
CA THR A 39 -10.19 6.79 17.00
C THR A 39 -10.75 5.90 18.12
N ALA A 40 -12.04 5.58 18.04
CA ALA A 40 -12.72 4.72 19.01
C ALA A 40 -12.12 3.31 19.02
N ALA A 41 -11.83 2.75 17.84
CA ALA A 41 -11.13 1.48 17.70
C ALA A 41 -9.73 1.51 18.35
N SER A 42 -8.96 2.58 18.19
CA SER A 42 -7.67 2.74 18.90
C SER A 42 -7.84 2.83 20.42
N ALA A 43 -8.87 3.53 20.89
CA ALA A 43 -9.10 3.71 22.32
C ALA A 43 -9.36 2.38 23.05
N ARG A 44 -9.96 1.39 22.35
CA ARG A 44 -10.28 0.06 22.88
C ARG A 44 -9.06 -0.67 23.46
N PHE A 45 -7.88 -0.47 22.88
CA PHE A 45 -6.63 -1.08 23.37
C PHE A 45 -6.21 -0.55 24.74
N ASN A 46 -6.54 0.71 25.05
CA ASN A 46 -6.17 1.36 26.30
C ASN A 46 -7.20 1.19 27.43
N ASN A 47 -8.35 0.55 27.16
CA ASN A 47 -9.44 0.42 28.13
C ASN A 47 -10.04 -1.00 28.19
N GLU A 48 -10.79 -1.44 27.19
CA GLU A 48 -11.56 -2.68 27.13
C GLU A 48 -10.65 -3.90 26.95
N LEU A 49 -9.61 -3.74 26.13
CA LEU A 49 -8.70 -4.80 25.71
C LEU A 49 -7.35 -4.77 26.47
N GLN A 50 -7.23 -3.89 27.47
CA GLN A 50 -6.01 -3.79 28.27
C GLN A 50 -5.76 -5.10 29.03
N ALA A 51 -4.52 -5.61 28.95
CA ALA A 51 -4.09 -6.76 29.72
C ALA A 51 -4.20 -6.47 31.24
N LYS A 52 -5.03 -7.25 31.95
CA LYS A 52 -5.24 -7.11 33.41
C LYS A 52 -4.21 -7.92 34.21
N ASP A 53 -4.22 -9.24 34.04
CA ASP A 53 -3.47 -10.15 34.92
C ASP A 53 -2.33 -10.91 34.24
N LYS A 54 -2.38 -11.10 32.91
CA LYS A 54 -1.35 -11.85 32.15
C LYS A 54 -0.98 -11.17 30.84
N LYS A 55 0.19 -10.54 30.83
CA LYS A 55 0.87 -10.07 29.60
C LYS A 55 1.15 -11.28 28.70
N LYS A 56 0.70 -11.22 27.45
CA LYS A 56 0.98 -12.23 26.41
C LYS A 56 2.27 -11.87 25.68
N THR A 57 3.07 -12.86 25.35
CA THR A 57 4.15 -12.77 24.37
C THR A 57 3.55 -13.05 22.98
N VAL A 58 3.85 -12.17 22.01
CA VAL A 58 3.28 -12.26 20.66
C VAL A 58 4.39 -12.19 19.63
N ALA A 59 4.55 -13.24 18.83
CA ALA A 59 5.49 -13.27 17.72
C ALA A 59 4.80 -12.84 16.42
N ILE A 60 5.26 -11.74 15.82
CA ILE A 60 4.69 -11.16 14.60
C ILE A 60 5.68 -11.37 13.46
N ILE A 61 5.30 -12.13 12.43
CA ILE A 61 6.17 -12.46 11.30
C ILE A 61 5.90 -11.50 10.15
N GLY A 62 6.84 -10.57 9.91
CA GLY A 62 6.77 -9.52 8.88
C GLY A 62 6.74 -8.11 9.47
N GLY A 63 7.72 -7.27 9.09
CA GLY A 63 7.89 -5.87 9.52
C GLY A 63 7.34 -4.84 8.54
N GLY A 64 6.32 -5.19 7.77
CA GLY A 64 5.53 -4.23 6.98
C GLY A 64 4.53 -3.44 7.84
N LEU A 65 3.83 -2.47 7.25
CA LEU A 65 2.87 -1.61 7.96
C LEU A 65 1.82 -2.39 8.78
N SER A 66 1.33 -3.54 8.29
CA SER A 66 0.39 -4.38 9.05
C SER A 66 1.00 -5.00 10.31
N GLY A 67 2.23 -5.51 10.22
CA GLY A 67 2.93 -6.09 11.36
C GLY A 67 3.31 -5.04 12.39
N LEU A 68 3.84 -3.90 11.93
CA LEU A 68 4.18 -2.75 12.77
C LEU A 68 2.93 -2.16 13.46
N SER A 69 1.82 -1.98 12.74
CA SER A 69 0.54 -1.55 13.31
C SER A 69 0.04 -2.54 14.37
N CYS A 70 0.09 -3.85 14.08
CA CYS A 70 -0.28 -4.88 15.04
C CYS A 70 0.56 -4.82 16.32
N ALA A 71 1.88 -4.72 16.19
CA ALA A 71 2.80 -4.60 17.31
C ALA A 71 2.53 -3.36 18.16
N LYS A 72 2.25 -2.22 17.52
CA LYS A 72 1.90 -0.96 18.17
C LYS A 72 0.66 -1.10 19.04
N TYR A 73 -0.45 -1.60 18.47
CA TYR A 73 -1.71 -1.70 19.21
C TYR A 73 -1.70 -2.82 20.27
N LEU A 74 -0.93 -3.90 20.06
CA LEU A 74 -0.68 -4.89 21.11
C LEU A 74 0.15 -4.31 22.27
N SER A 75 1.10 -3.43 21.96
CA SER A 75 1.89 -2.71 22.95
C SER A 75 1.00 -1.77 23.78
N ASP A 76 0.07 -1.05 23.14
CA ASP A 76 -0.92 -0.22 23.83
C ASP A 76 -1.80 -1.05 24.79
N ALA A 77 -2.23 -2.25 24.35
CA ALA A 77 -2.96 -3.20 25.20
C ALA A 77 -2.11 -3.85 26.30
N GLY A 78 -0.81 -3.53 26.41
CA GLY A 78 0.08 -4.03 27.46
C GLY A 78 0.66 -5.41 27.19
N HIS A 79 0.63 -5.90 25.95
CA HIS A 79 1.27 -7.16 25.53
C HIS A 79 2.74 -6.96 25.12
N ALA A 80 3.53 -8.05 25.09
CA ALA A 80 4.92 -8.03 24.62
C ALA A 80 4.96 -8.55 23.18
N ALA A 81 4.91 -7.64 22.21
CA ALA A 81 4.98 -7.99 20.80
C ALA A 81 6.42 -7.92 20.29
N THR A 82 6.86 -8.97 19.61
CA THR A 82 8.15 -9.00 18.90
C THR A 82 7.91 -9.19 17.41
N VAL A 83 8.38 -8.24 16.60
CA VAL A 83 8.32 -8.31 15.14
C VAL A 83 9.60 -8.94 14.59
N TYR A 84 9.45 -9.91 13.69
CA TYR A 84 10.54 -10.58 12.98
C TYR A 84 10.43 -10.26 11.48
N GLU A 85 11.27 -9.36 11.00
CA GLU A 85 11.35 -8.94 9.59
C GLU A 85 12.46 -9.71 8.87
N ALA A 86 12.16 -10.18 7.66
CA ALA A 86 13.05 -11.02 6.88
C ALA A 86 14.27 -10.25 6.34
N ARG A 87 14.08 -9.00 5.93
CA ARG A 87 15.13 -8.14 5.36
C ARG A 87 15.84 -7.31 6.42
N ASP A 88 16.87 -6.60 6.02
CA ASP A 88 17.60 -5.57 6.77
C ASP A 88 16.84 -4.22 6.87
N VAL A 89 15.62 -4.14 6.31
CA VAL A 89 14.82 -2.91 6.23
C VAL A 89 13.34 -3.15 6.57
N LEU A 90 12.74 -2.18 7.29
CA LEU A 90 11.32 -2.20 7.66
C LEU A 90 10.41 -1.63 6.54
N GLY A 91 9.10 -1.82 6.69
CA GLY A 91 8.08 -1.22 5.83
C GLY A 91 7.54 -2.16 4.75
N GLY A 92 8.29 -3.20 4.36
CA GLY A 92 7.85 -4.14 3.34
C GLY A 92 7.64 -3.42 2.00
N LYS A 93 6.38 -3.29 1.56
CA LYS A 93 6.00 -2.60 0.31
C LYS A 93 6.20 -1.08 0.35
N VAL A 94 6.46 -0.50 1.52
CA VAL A 94 6.82 0.91 1.69
C VAL A 94 8.30 1.08 2.07
N SER A 95 9.15 0.07 1.87
CA SER A 95 10.56 0.21 2.23
C SER A 95 11.32 1.14 1.29
N ALA A 96 12.41 1.70 1.79
CA ALA A 96 13.37 2.45 1.01
C ALA A 96 14.79 2.11 1.47
N TRP A 97 15.78 2.29 0.61
CA TRP A 97 17.20 2.14 0.94
C TRP A 97 18.03 3.19 0.23
N GLN A 98 19.20 3.50 0.76
CA GLN A 98 20.13 4.42 0.11
C GLN A 98 21.01 3.68 -0.90
N ASP A 99 21.27 4.33 -2.04
CA ASP A 99 22.31 3.91 -2.97
C ASP A 99 23.71 4.36 -2.52
N ALA A 100 24.72 4.17 -3.37
CA ALA A 100 26.11 4.56 -3.08
C ALA A 100 26.34 6.08 -3.01
N ASP A 101 25.46 6.88 -3.63
CA ASP A 101 25.51 8.33 -3.62
C ASP A 101 24.77 8.92 -2.39
N GLY A 102 24.06 8.07 -1.64
CA GLY A 102 23.26 8.45 -0.47
C GLY A 102 21.82 8.85 -0.80
N ASP A 103 21.38 8.69 -2.05
CA ASP A 103 20.01 8.97 -2.46
C ASP A 103 19.09 7.81 -2.12
N TRP A 104 17.87 8.13 -1.67
CA TRP A 104 16.87 7.15 -1.30
C TRP A 104 16.17 6.57 -2.53
N ILE A 105 16.06 5.24 -2.54
CA ILE A 105 15.33 4.45 -3.53
C ILE A 105 14.12 3.83 -2.82
N GLU A 106 12.90 4.15 -3.27
CA GLU A 106 11.67 3.60 -2.68
C GLU A 106 11.11 2.43 -3.50
N THR A 107 10.41 1.52 -2.83
CA THR A 107 9.71 0.40 -3.50
C THR A 107 8.52 0.82 -4.36
N GLY A 108 7.97 2.01 -4.12
CA GLY A 108 6.79 2.53 -4.79
C GLY A 108 6.59 4.00 -4.46
N LEU A 109 5.94 4.74 -5.37
CA LEU A 109 5.42 6.06 -5.07
C LEU A 109 4.20 5.98 -4.14
N HIS A 110 4.35 6.41 -2.88
CA HIS A 110 3.30 6.31 -1.87
C HIS A 110 2.60 7.63 -1.58
N ILE A 111 1.27 7.62 -1.65
CA ILE A 111 0.43 8.80 -1.41
C ILE A 111 -0.49 8.58 -0.21
N PHE A 112 -0.53 9.57 0.67
CA PHE A 112 -1.46 9.62 1.79
C PHE A 112 -2.71 10.40 1.37
N PHE A 113 -3.88 9.87 1.69
CA PHE A 113 -5.16 10.52 1.42
C PHE A 113 -5.81 11.00 2.72
N GLY A 114 -6.59 12.07 2.66
CA GLY A 114 -7.44 12.49 3.78
C GLY A 114 -8.38 11.39 4.27
N ALA A 115 -8.86 10.54 3.36
CA ALA A 115 -9.72 9.40 3.67
C ALA A 115 -8.98 8.17 4.24
N TYR A 116 -7.79 8.35 4.84
CA TYR A 116 -7.00 7.31 5.52
C TYR A 116 -7.07 7.47 7.06
N PRO A 117 -8.23 7.25 7.68
CA PRO A 117 -8.43 7.57 9.09
C PRO A 117 -7.55 6.76 10.03
N ASN A 118 -7.25 5.49 9.74
CA ASN A 118 -6.40 4.68 10.62
C ASN A 118 -4.95 5.12 10.55
N MET A 119 -4.46 5.48 9.36
CA MET A 119 -3.13 6.10 9.21
C MET A 119 -3.07 7.46 9.91
N MET A 120 -4.07 8.34 9.74
CA MET A 120 -4.08 9.66 10.40
C MET A 120 -4.11 9.53 11.93
N ASN A 121 -4.87 8.56 12.46
CA ASN A 121 -4.87 8.24 13.88
C ASN A 121 -3.52 7.70 14.34
N LEU A 122 -2.93 6.74 13.63
CA LEU A 122 -1.60 6.18 13.96
C LEU A 122 -0.53 7.27 14.02
N LEU A 123 -0.45 8.14 13.02
CA LEU A 123 0.51 9.24 12.98
C LEU A 123 0.27 10.26 14.08
N LYS A 124 -0.99 10.54 14.43
CA LYS A 124 -1.36 11.43 15.55
C LYS A 124 -0.96 10.82 16.90
N GLU A 125 -1.26 9.54 17.10
CA GLU A 125 -0.92 8.77 18.30
C GLU A 125 0.60 8.75 18.55
N LEU A 126 1.38 8.63 17.47
CA LEU A 126 2.85 8.67 17.49
C LEU A 126 3.43 10.10 17.46
N LYS A 127 2.60 11.13 17.39
CA LYS A 127 3.00 12.55 17.33
C LYS A 127 3.95 12.88 16.15
N ILE A 128 3.66 12.29 15.00
CA ILE A 128 4.43 12.46 13.75
C ILE A 128 3.53 12.87 12.57
N ARG A 129 2.30 13.30 12.84
CA ARG A 129 1.34 13.69 11.79
C ARG A 129 1.78 14.93 11.02
N ASP A 130 2.61 15.78 11.62
CA ASP A 130 3.25 16.92 10.96
C ASP A 130 4.22 16.51 9.85
N ARG A 131 4.68 15.25 9.80
CA ARG A 131 5.51 14.72 8.70
C ARG A 131 4.77 14.61 7.36
N LEU A 132 3.45 14.82 7.33
CA LEU A 132 2.67 14.85 6.10
C LEU A 132 2.69 16.23 5.44
N GLN A 133 3.18 16.29 4.21
CA GLN A 133 3.22 17.46 3.35
C GLN A 133 1.99 17.50 2.43
N TRP A 134 0.94 18.17 2.90
CA TRP A 134 -0.32 18.33 2.17
C TRP A 134 -0.15 19.16 0.87
N LYS A 135 -0.82 18.70 -0.17
CA LYS A 135 -0.78 19.31 -1.52
C LYS A 135 -2.09 20.04 -1.83
N PRO A 136 -2.13 20.90 -2.86
CA PRO A 136 -3.38 21.52 -3.29
C PRO A 136 -4.47 20.47 -3.50
N HIS A 137 -5.70 20.79 -3.14
CA HIS A 137 -6.81 19.84 -3.26
C HIS A 137 -7.29 19.76 -4.71
N ARG A 138 -6.53 19.01 -5.51
CA ARG A 138 -6.80 18.80 -6.93
C ARG A 138 -6.32 17.42 -7.39
N MET A 139 -6.90 16.94 -8.48
CA MET A 139 -6.38 15.79 -9.23
C MET A 139 -5.88 16.27 -10.58
N SER A 140 -4.58 16.11 -10.84
CA SER A 140 -3.89 16.60 -12.05
C SER A 140 -3.70 15.48 -13.07
N PHE A 141 -4.16 15.68 -14.30
CA PHE A 141 -4.08 14.72 -15.40
C PHE A 141 -3.32 15.33 -16.57
N ALA A 142 -2.38 14.58 -17.14
CA ALA A 142 -1.70 14.99 -18.37
C ALA A 142 -2.66 14.90 -19.58
N MET A 143 -2.53 15.82 -20.53
CA MET A 143 -3.36 15.86 -21.74
C MET A 143 -2.71 15.06 -22.87
N ARG A 144 -3.27 13.89 -23.21
CA ARG A 144 -2.74 13.01 -24.27
C ARG A 144 -2.59 13.69 -25.64
N GLN A 145 -3.50 14.60 -25.97
CA GLN A 145 -3.55 15.28 -27.27
C GLN A 145 -2.77 16.61 -27.29
N ARG A 146 -2.31 17.08 -26.13
CA ARG A 146 -1.59 18.36 -25.95
C ARG A 146 -0.35 18.12 -25.07
N PRO A 147 0.77 17.65 -25.65
CA PRO A 147 1.99 17.35 -24.92
C PRO A 147 2.44 18.51 -24.04
N GLY A 148 2.86 18.23 -22.81
CA GLY A 148 3.24 19.23 -21.80
C GLY A 148 2.09 19.93 -21.06
N GLU A 149 0.84 19.78 -21.51
CA GLU A 149 -0.32 20.39 -20.84
C GLU A 149 -0.97 19.46 -19.80
N PHE A 150 -1.45 20.06 -18.70
CA PHE A 150 -2.20 19.37 -17.65
C PHE A 150 -3.58 19.99 -17.46
N THR A 151 -4.53 19.16 -17.04
CA THR A 151 -5.84 19.60 -16.57
C THR A 151 -6.08 19.15 -15.15
N ASN A 152 -6.87 19.92 -14.41
CA ASN A 152 -7.13 19.67 -12.99
C ASN A 152 -8.63 19.50 -12.73
N PHE A 153 -8.97 18.55 -11.88
CA PHE A 153 -10.20 18.59 -11.11
C PHE A 153 -9.89 19.32 -9.79
N GLU A 154 -10.26 20.60 -9.72
CA GLU A 154 -10.03 21.45 -8.54
C GLU A 154 -11.19 21.29 -7.55
N PHE A 155 -10.90 20.96 -6.29
CA PHE A 155 -11.90 20.78 -5.24
C PHE A 155 -12.01 22.05 -4.39
N PRO A 156 -13.15 22.76 -4.40
CA PRO A 156 -13.26 24.01 -3.68
C PRO A 156 -13.21 23.83 -2.16
N ALA A 157 -12.23 24.45 -1.49
CA ALA A 157 -11.94 24.26 -0.07
C ALA A 157 -13.13 24.56 0.87
N ASN A 158 -14.07 25.43 0.50
CA ASN A 158 -15.22 25.82 1.33
C ASN A 158 -16.53 25.12 0.96
N VAL A 159 -16.48 24.16 0.04
CA VAL A 159 -17.66 23.39 -0.39
C VAL A 159 -17.61 22.01 0.30
N PRO A 160 -18.68 21.58 0.99
CA PRO A 160 -18.70 20.28 1.65
C PRO A 160 -18.87 19.14 0.63
N ALA A 161 -18.50 17.93 1.04
CA ALA A 161 -18.89 16.69 0.36
C ALA A 161 -20.43 16.54 0.32
N PRO A 162 -21.03 16.04 -0.79
CA PRO A 162 -20.41 15.65 -2.06
C PRO A 162 -20.31 16.80 -3.09
N PHE A 163 -20.70 18.03 -2.72
CA PHE A 163 -20.82 19.15 -3.66
C PHE A 163 -19.47 19.64 -4.20
N ASN A 164 -18.37 19.45 -3.47
CA ASN A 164 -17.03 19.78 -3.92
C ASN A 164 -16.59 18.90 -5.10
N MET A 165 -16.84 17.58 -5.03
CA MET A 165 -16.61 16.64 -6.13
C MET A 165 -17.50 16.99 -7.34
N ALA A 166 -18.79 17.27 -7.10
CA ALA A 166 -19.69 17.69 -8.17
C ALA A 166 -19.18 18.97 -8.86
N ALA A 167 -18.71 19.95 -8.09
CA ALA A 167 -18.11 21.18 -8.63
C ALA A 167 -16.84 20.87 -9.44
N ALA A 168 -15.94 20.02 -8.93
CA ALA A 168 -14.72 19.63 -9.64
C ALA A 168 -15.05 18.97 -10.99
N ILE A 169 -15.99 18.01 -11.01
CA ILE A 169 -16.41 17.32 -12.24
C ILE A 169 -17.07 18.30 -13.22
N LEU A 170 -17.99 19.16 -12.75
CA LEU A 170 -18.74 20.06 -13.64
C LEU A 170 -17.87 21.18 -14.22
N THR A 171 -16.89 21.67 -13.45
CA THR A 171 -16.00 22.77 -13.86
C THR A 171 -14.91 22.33 -14.83
N ASN A 172 -14.41 21.10 -14.74
CA ASN A 172 -13.46 20.57 -15.73
C ASN A 172 -14.15 20.36 -17.09
N ARG A 173 -13.65 21.02 -18.15
CA ARG A 173 -14.21 20.91 -19.52
C ARG A 173 -13.28 20.21 -20.51
N GLU A 174 -12.07 19.88 -20.07
CA GLU A 174 -11.00 19.37 -20.93
C GLU A 174 -11.07 17.85 -21.09
N MET A 175 -11.54 17.12 -20.08
CA MET A 175 -11.55 15.65 -20.09
C MET A 175 -12.86 15.03 -20.55
N LEU A 176 -13.99 15.53 -20.04
CA LEU A 176 -15.30 14.92 -20.29
C LEU A 176 -16.28 15.95 -20.84
N SER A 177 -16.99 15.56 -21.91
CA SER A 177 -18.10 16.35 -22.43
C SER A 177 -19.28 16.35 -21.45
N LEU A 178 -20.23 17.26 -21.64
CA LEU A 178 -21.46 17.25 -20.84
C LEU A 178 -22.27 15.95 -21.04
N VAL A 179 -22.23 15.37 -22.24
CA VAL A 179 -22.90 14.11 -22.54
C VAL A 179 -22.27 12.95 -21.77
N ASP A 180 -20.94 12.90 -21.69
CA ASP A 180 -20.23 11.88 -20.92
C ASP A 180 -20.60 11.96 -19.44
N LYS A 181 -20.59 13.16 -18.87
CA LYS A 181 -20.98 13.40 -17.47
C LYS A 181 -22.40 12.93 -17.16
N ILE A 182 -23.35 13.21 -18.06
CA ILE A 182 -24.74 12.76 -17.89
C ILE A 182 -24.83 11.23 -17.96
N LYS A 183 -24.10 10.59 -18.88
CA LYS A 183 -24.11 9.14 -19.06
C LYS A 183 -23.38 8.36 -17.95
N MET A 184 -22.58 9.03 -17.11
CA MET A 184 -22.02 8.41 -15.90
C MET A 184 -23.05 8.29 -14.76
N VAL A 185 -24.09 9.13 -14.75
CA VAL A 185 -25.06 9.19 -13.64
C VAL A 185 -25.76 7.84 -13.37
N PRO A 186 -26.23 7.07 -14.37
CA PRO A 186 -26.91 5.80 -14.12
C PRO A 186 -26.08 4.77 -13.34
N GLY A 187 -24.75 4.74 -13.55
CA GLY A 187 -23.87 3.82 -12.81
C GLY A 187 -23.45 4.34 -11.43
N LEU A 188 -23.40 5.67 -11.23
CA LEU A 188 -22.99 6.26 -9.95
C LEU A 188 -24.16 6.54 -9.00
N LEU A 189 -25.36 6.76 -9.52
CA LEU A 189 -26.54 7.08 -8.71
C LEU A 189 -26.92 5.95 -7.72
N PRO A 190 -26.91 4.65 -8.10
CA PRO A 190 -27.17 3.57 -7.15
C PRO A 190 -26.16 3.57 -5.99
N MET A 191 -24.87 3.81 -6.26
CA MET A 191 -23.85 3.93 -5.21
C MET A 191 -24.19 5.05 -4.20
N LEU A 192 -24.71 6.19 -4.67
CA LEU A 192 -25.10 7.32 -3.80
C LEU A 192 -26.33 7.03 -2.95
N ILE A 193 -27.22 6.13 -3.39
CA ILE A 193 -28.49 5.81 -2.72
C ILE A 193 -28.35 4.59 -1.81
N GLU A 194 -27.74 3.52 -2.32
CA GLU A 194 -27.65 2.21 -1.68
C GLU A 194 -26.33 2.01 -0.90
N GLY A 195 -25.31 2.83 -1.17
CA GLY A 195 -24.05 2.80 -0.44
C GLY A 195 -23.26 1.50 -0.63
N GLN A 196 -22.76 0.93 0.47
CA GLN A 196 -21.81 -0.17 0.43
C GLN A 196 -22.39 -1.47 -0.15
N ASP A 197 -23.69 -1.73 0.05
CA ASP A 197 -24.33 -2.95 -0.48
C ASP A 197 -24.30 -2.99 -2.01
N PHE A 198 -24.54 -1.83 -2.65
CA PHE A 198 -24.41 -1.71 -4.11
C PHE A 198 -22.95 -1.90 -4.55
N ILE A 199 -22.01 -1.26 -3.84
CA ILE A 199 -20.57 -1.36 -4.15
C ILE A 199 -20.14 -2.82 -4.11
N ASP A 200 -20.45 -3.54 -3.03
CA ASP A 200 -20.05 -4.94 -2.84
C ASP A 200 -20.68 -5.86 -3.92
N ALA A 201 -21.91 -5.57 -4.34
CA ALA A 201 -22.59 -6.32 -5.40
C ALA A 201 -21.93 -6.16 -6.79
N GLN A 202 -21.04 -5.18 -6.99
CA GLN A 202 -20.31 -5.01 -8.25
C GLN A 202 -18.96 -5.73 -8.28
N ASP A 203 -18.62 -6.53 -7.26
CA ASP A 203 -17.30 -7.18 -7.16
C ASP A 203 -17.04 -8.14 -8.34
N GLU A 204 -18.08 -8.78 -8.85
CA GLU A 204 -18.02 -9.75 -9.95
C GLU A 204 -17.91 -9.11 -11.34
N LEU A 205 -17.98 -7.78 -11.45
CA LEU A 205 -17.85 -7.06 -12.72
C LEU A 205 -16.47 -6.40 -12.81
N SER A 206 -15.83 -6.53 -13.96
CA SER A 206 -14.74 -5.62 -14.34
C SER A 206 -15.26 -4.19 -14.50
N VAL A 207 -14.36 -3.21 -14.55
CA VAL A 207 -14.75 -1.82 -14.83
C VAL A 207 -15.45 -1.72 -16.19
N LEU A 208 -14.93 -2.39 -17.23
CA LEU A 208 -15.54 -2.34 -18.56
C LEU A 208 -16.91 -3.04 -18.62
N GLU A 209 -17.07 -4.19 -17.98
CA GLU A 209 -18.38 -4.86 -17.91
C GLU A 209 -19.41 -4.02 -17.15
N PHE A 210 -18.98 -3.32 -16.10
CA PHE A 210 -19.83 -2.36 -15.41
C PHE A 210 -20.21 -1.17 -16.30
N MET A 211 -19.25 -0.60 -17.03
CA MET A 211 -19.51 0.48 -17.96
C MET A 211 -20.53 0.07 -19.03
N GLU A 212 -20.38 -1.12 -19.61
CA GLU A 212 -21.32 -1.68 -20.58
C GLU A 212 -22.72 -1.83 -19.96
N LYS A 213 -22.81 -2.44 -18.77
CA LYS A 213 -24.06 -2.64 -18.04
C LYS A 213 -24.84 -1.34 -17.81
N TYR A 214 -24.14 -0.23 -17.56
CA TYR A 214 -24.76 1.08 -17.27
C TYR A 214 -24.74 2.07 -18.45
N GLY A 215 -24.27 1.65 -19.63
CA GLY A 215 -24.23 2.48 -20.84
C GLY A 215 -23.27 3.67 -20.76
N MET A 216 -22.16 3.52 -20.03
CA MET A 216 -21.12 4.56 -19.96
C MET A 216 -20.32 4.63 -21.28
N PRO A 217 -20.01 5.82 -21.80
CA PRO A 217 -19.20 5.96 -23.01
C PRO A 217 -17.76 5.49 -22.85
N ASP A 218 -17.17 4.96 -23.92
CA ASP A 218 -15.76 4.56 -23.97
C ASP A 218 -14.80 5.72 -23.65
N THR A 219 -15.19 6.96 -23.97
CA THR A 219 -14.44 8.17 -23.59
C THR A 219 -14.23 8.27 -22.08
N VAL A 220 -15.19 7.84 -21.25
CA VAL A 220 -15.02 7.82 -19.79
C VAL A 220 -13.92 6.84 -19.37
N ASN A 221 -13.81 5.70 -20.06
CA ASN A 221 -12.74 4.74 -19.82
C ASN A 221 -11.38 5.36 -20.18
N GLU A 222 -11.27 5.85 -21.41
CA GLU A 222 -10.03 6.41 -21.98
C GLU A 222 -9.51 7.63 -21.20
N GLU A 223 -10.43 8.44 -20.68
CA GLU A 223 -10.13 9.68 -19.98
C GLU A 223 -9.91 9.47 -18.49
N ILE A 224 -10.73 8.65 -17.82
CA ILE A 224 -10.75 8.55 -16.35
C ILE A 224 -10.34 7.17 -15.86
N PHE A 225 -11.03 6.11 -16.28
CA PHE A 225 -10.90 4.82 -15.59
C PHE A 225 -9.60 4.08 -15.86
N ILE A 226 -8.95 4.26 -17.02
CA ILE A 226 -7.59 3.73 -17.22
C ILE A 226 -6.63 4.32 -16.18
N ALA A 227 -6.69 5.63 -15.94
CA ALA A 227 -5.82 6.29 -14.97
C ALA A 227 -6.13 5.82 -13.54
N MET A 228 -7.40 5.68 -13.18
CA MET A 228 -7.79 5.20 -11.85
C MET A 228 -7.42 3.73 -11.63
N ALA A 229 -7.58 2.86 -12.64
CA ALA A 229 -7.25 1.45 -12.55
C ALA A 229 -5.77 1.22 -12.29
N LYS A 230 -4.94 1.88 -13.11
CA LYS A 230 -3.49 1.84 -12.95
C LYS A 230 -3.01 2.45 -11.63
N ALA A 231 -3.70 3.45 -11.10
CA ALA A 231 -3.31 4.10 -9.85
C ALA A 231 -3.70 3.28 -8.61
N LEU A 232 -4.82 2.55 -8.66
CA LEU A 232 -5.35 1.82 -7.51
C LEU A 232 -4.85 0.38 -7.42
N ASP A 233 -4.62 -0.28 -8.56
CA ASP A 233 -4.23 -1.70 -8.58
C ASP A 233 -3.28 -2.07 -9.74
N PHE A 234 -2.70 -1.11 -10.46
CA PHE A 234 -1.65 -1.35 -11.47
C PHE A 234 -2.06 -2.21 -12.69
N THR A 235 -3.36 -2.34 -12.96
CA THR A 235 -3.91 -3.13 -14.09
C THR A 235 -4.83 -2.29 -14.97
N ASP A 236 -5.19 -2.82 -16.13
CA ASP A 236 -6.16 -2.22 -17.03
C ASP A 236 -7.62 -2.43 -16.58
N PRO A 237 -8.56 -1.54 -16.99
CA PRO A 237 -9.96 -1.57 -16.54
C PRO A 237 -10.74 -2.83 -16.91
N ASP A 238 -10.35 -3.55 -17.96
CA ASP A 238 -10.97 -4.83 -18.37
C ASP A 238 -10.70 -5.96 -17.38
N ARG A 239 -9.74 -5.79 -16.47
CA ARG A 239 -9.26 -6.81 -15.54
C ARG A 239 -9.48 -6.48 -14.08
N MET A 240 -9.76 -5.23 -13.74
CA MET A 240 -9.97 -4.79 -12.36
C MET A 240 -11.45 -4.83 -11.99
N SER A 241 -11.76 -5.29 -10.78
CA SER A 241 -13.10 -5.22 -10.22
C SER A 241 -13.58 -3.77 -10.06
N MET A 242 -14.82 -3.50 -10.47
CA MET A 242 -15.44 -2.18 -10.33
C MET A 242 -15.60 -1.75 -8.85
N THR A 243 -15.70 -2.70 -7.93
CA THR A 243 -15.76 -2.43 -6.48
C THR A 243 -14.59 -1.56 -6.01
N VAL A 244 -13.42 -1.70 -6.61
CA VAL A 244 -12.22 -0.91 -6.30
C VAL A 244 -12.46 0.57 -6.61
N ILE A 245 -12.93 0.86 -7.82
CA ILE A 245 -13.26 2.23 -8.28
C ILE A 245 -14.36 2.83 -7.42
N LEU A 246 -15.47 2.11 -7.25
CA LEU A 246 -16.61 2.61 -6.48
C LEU A 246 -16.24 2.85 -5.01
N THR A 247 -15.41 2.00 -4.40
CA THR A 247 -14.92 2.20 -3.03
C THR A 247 -14.10 3.49 -2.91
N ALA A 248 -13.20 3.76 -3.86
CA ALA A 248 -12.41 4.99 -3.88
C ALA A 248 -13.30 6.23 -4.09
N MET A 249 -14.20 6.17 -5.08
CA MET A 249 -15.14 7.27 -5.38
C MET A 249 -16.07 7.57 -4.21
N ASN A 250 -16.66 6.53 -3.60
CA ASN A 250 -17.58 6.67 -2.48
C ASN A 250 -16.92 7.41 -1.30
N ARG A 251 -15.63 7.20 -1.06
CA ARG A 251 -14.90 7.96 -0.03
C ARG A 251 -14.72 9.42 -0.40
N PHE A 252 -14.25 9.68 -1.61
CA PHE A 252 -13.99 11.05 -2.08
C PHE A 252 -15.28 11.88 -2.18
N ILE A 253 -16.41 11.21 -2.38
CA ILE A 253 -17.75 11.83 -2.40
C ILE A 253 -18.25 12.10 -0.98
N ASN A 254 -17.98 11.24 0.00
CA ASN A 254 -18.53 11.37 1.35
C ASN A 254 -17.62 12.17 2.32
N GLU A 255 -16.33 12.27 2.04
CA GLU A 255 -15.36 12.96 2.88
C GLU A 255 -14.79 14.16 2.13
N ALA A 256 -15.13 15.38 2.57
CA ALA A 256 -14.82 16.61 1.85
C ALA A 256 -13.33 16.72 1.51
N ASP A 257 -12.46 16.50 2.49
CA ASP A 257 -10.99 16.54 2.30
C ASP A 257 -10.42 15.14 1.98
N GLY A 258 -11.28 14.15 1.69
CA GLY A 258 -10.93 12.73 1.57
C GLY A 258 -10.04 12.41 0.38
N SER A 259 -10.21 13.13 -0.74
CA SER A 259 -9.37 13.02 -1.94
C SER A 259 -8.12 13.89 -1.90
N GLN A 260 -7.96 14.74 -0.88
CA GLN A 260 -6.76 15.57 -0.77
C GLN A 260 -5.56 14.68 -0.44
N THR A 261 -4.44 14.96 -1.10
CA THR A 261 -3.23 14.14 -1.02
C THR A 261 -2.14 14.79 -0.18
N ALA A 262 -1.31 13.96 0.42
CA ALA A 262 -0.08 14.35 1.08
C ALA A 262 1.05 13.39 0.72
N PHE A 263 2.27 13.92 0.73
CA PHE A 263 3.51 13.17 0.66
C PHE A 263 4.12 13.10 2.06
N LEU A 264 4.95 12.09 2.32
CA LEU A 264 5.75 12.05 3.54
C LEU A 264 6.97 12.96 3.36
N ASP A 265 7.45 13.58 4.43
CA ASP A 265 8.61 14.48 4.40
C ASP A 265 9.98 13.80 4.31
N GLY A 266 10.00 12.53 3.91
CA GLY A 266 11.18 11.70 3.69
C GLY A 266 10.82 10.22 3.57
N ASN A 267 11.84 9.37 3.63
CA ASN A 267 11.72 7.93 3.45
C ASN A 267 10.85 7.26 4.52
N GLN A 268 9.98 6.32 4.14
CA GLN A 268 9.02 5.71 5.07
C GLN A 268 9.65 4.82 6.16
N PRO A 269 10.79 4.12 5.96
CA PRO A 269 11.50 3.43 7.04
C PRO A 269 11.80 4.34 8.23
N ASP A 270 12.42 5.49 8.01
CA ASP A 270 12.80 6.41 9.10
C ASP A 270 11.63 7.28 9.55
N ARG A 271 10.80 7.73 8.60
CA ARG A 271 9.77 8.72 8.85
C ARG A 271 8.47 8.12 9.40
N VAL A 272 8.21 6.82 9.25
CA VAL A 272 7.03 6.12 9.79
C VAL A 272 7.39 4.85 10.55
N CYS A 273 8.21 3.96 9.98
CA CYS A 273 8.44 2.65 10.56
C CYS A 273 9.27 2.70 11.86
N ALA A 274 10.32 3.51 11.89
CA ALA A 274 11.17 3.69 13.07
C ALA A 274 10.40 4.24 14.29
N PRO A 275 9.56 5.30 14.19
CA PRO A 275 8.69 5.73 15.29
C PRO A 275 7.78 4.63 15.83
N ILE A 276 7.21 3.77 14.96
CA ILE A 276 6.40 2.64 15.41
C ILE A 276 7.28 1.64 16.18
N ALA A 277 8.46 1.30 15.67
CA ALA A 277 9.38 0.38 16.33
C ALA A 277 9.89 0.93 17.68
N GLU A 278 10.16 2.23 17.77
CA GLU A 278 10.52 2.91 19.02
C GLU A 278 9.40 2.83 20.05
N HIS A 279 8.15 3.07 19.65
CA HIS A 279 6.98 2.91 20.52
C HIS A 279 6.84 1.48 21.06
N VAL A 280 7.00 0.48 20.18
CA VAL A 280 6.96 -0.95 20.56
C VAL A 280 8.06 -1.28 21.58
N ARG A 281 9.31 -0.83 21.33
CA ARG A 281 10.43 -1.05 22.24
C ARG A 281 10.23 -0.35 23.60
N ALA A 282 9.68 0.86 23.59
CA ALA A 282 9.37 1.61 24.81
C ALA A 282 8.31 0.90 25.69
N ALA A 283 7.40 0.12 25.07
CA ALA A 283 6.41 -0.71 25.77
C ALA A 283 6.92 -2.11 26.18
N GLY A 284 8.21 -2.40 25.92
CA GLY A 284 8.86 -3.68 26.24
C GLY A 284 8.57 -4.80 25.25
N GLY A 285 8.19 -4.47 24.02
CA GLY A 285 8.29 -5.35 22.86
C GLY A 285 9.64 -5.20 22.14
N ASP A 286 9.79 -5.79 20.96
CA ASP A 286 10.97 -5.60 20.12
C ASP A 286 10.66 -5.66 18.61
N VAL A 287 11.56 -5.16 17.78
CA VAL A 287 11.47 -5.20 16.33
C VAL A 287 12.84 -5.59 15.79
N LEU A 288 12.91 -6.79 15.21
CA LEU A 288 14.13 -7.45 14.76
C LEU A 288 14.11 -7.59 13.23
N VAL A 289 15.19 -7.15 12.59
CA VAL A 289 15.46 -7.33 11.16
C VAL A 289 16.37 -8.53 10.92
N GLU A 290 16.49 -8.98 9.67
CA GLU A 290 17.28 -10.15 9.28
C GLU A 290 16.86 -11.45 10.01
N LYS A 291 15.56 -11.58 10.28
CA LYS A 291 14.90 -12.72 10.91
C LYS A 291 13.93 -13.42 9.95
N PRO A 292 14.39 -13.95 8.80
CA PRO A 292 13.50 -14.58 7.84
C PRO A 292 12.91 -15.88 8.39
N LEU A 293 11.59 -16.05 8.25
CA LEU A 293 10.90 -17.29 8.55
C LEU A 293 11.42 -18.44 7.68
N GLU A 294 11.69 -19.59 8.31
CA GLU A 294 11.99 -20.84 7.61
C GLU A 294 10.76 -21.74 7.55
N ARG A 295 10.16 -22.05 8.71
CA ARG A 295 8.98 -22.90 8.81
C ARG A 295 8.19 -22.66 10.10
N ILE A 296 6.98 -23.20 10.13
CA ILE A 296 6.08 -23.21 11.29
C ILE A 296 5.91 -24.67 11.71
N ASP A 297 6.28 -24.99 12.95
CA ASP A 297 6.07 -26.31 13.52
C ASP A 297 4.77 -26.29 14.35
N VAL A 298 3.94 -27.32 14.20
CA VAL A 298 2.60 -27.40 14.80
C VAL A 298 2.51 -28.52 15.83
N ASN A 299 1.67 -28.33 16.85
CA ASN A 299 1.28 -29.36 17.80
C ASN A 299 0.26 -30.34 17.17
N ASP A 300 -0.01 -31.45 17.86
CA ASP A 300 -1.00 -32.45 17.42
C ASP A 300 -2.43 -31.89 17.33
N ASP A 301 -2.76 -30.85 18.10
CA ASP A 301 -4.05 -30.14 18.05
C ASP A 301 -4.12 -29.10 16.91
N GLY A 302 -3.06 -28.97 16.12
CA GLY A 302 -2.95 -28.04 15.00
C GLY A 302 -2.54 -26.62 15.38
N SER A 303 -2.41 -26.29 16.67
CA SER A 303 -1.87 -25.00 17.13
C SER A 303 -0.37 -24.87 16.81
N ILE A 304 0.15 -23.64 16.75
CA ILE A 304 1.58 -23.42 16.52
C ILE A 304 2.34 -23.80 17.80
N ALA A 305 3.31 -24.71 17.65
CA ALA A 305 4.23 -25.08 18.71
C ALA A 305 5.39 -24.08 18.80
N ARG A 306 5.98 -23.76 17.65
CA ARG A 306 7.08 -22.80 17.48
C ARG A 306 7.16 -22.30 16.06
N VAL A 307 7.80 -21.15 15.90
CA VAL A 307 8.28 -20.66 14.61
C VAL A 307 9.79 -20.89 14.54
N VAL A 308 10.27 -21.41 13.41
CA VAL A 308 11.71 -21.59 13.17
C VAL A 308 12.17 -20.56 12.14
N LEU A 309 13.12 -19.74 12.53
CA LEU A 309 13.77 -18.76 11.65
C LEU A 309 14.94 -19.42 10.92
N ARG A 310 15.34 -18.83 9.79
CA ARG A 310 16.52 -19.27 9.04
C ARG A 310 17.75 -19.18 9.94
N GLY A 311 18.54 -20.25 9.94
CA GLY A 311 19.67 -20.39 10.87
C GLY A 311 19.32 -21.20 12.13
N GLY A 312 18.07 -21.67 12.25
CA GLY A 312 17.64 -22.62 13.28
C GLY A 312 17.23 -21.99 14.60
N GLU A 313 17.14 -20.65 14.68
CA GLU A 313 16.60 -19.97 15.85
C GLU A 313 15.11 -20.31 16.02
N GLU A 314 14.75 -20.82 17.20
CA GLU A 314 13.37 -21.15 17.54
C GLU A 314 12.72 -20.01 18.32
N VAL A 315 11.54 -19.58 17.86
CA VAL A 315 10.72 -18.54 18.48
C VAL A 315 9.50 -19.18 19.12
N LEU A 316 9.35 -18.96 20.42
CA LEU A 316 8.21 -19.38 21.23
C LEU A 316 7.42 -18.15 21.69
N ALA A 317 6.09 -18.19 21.54
CA ALA A 317 5.18 -17.15 21.98
C ALA A 317 3.83 -17.75 22.39
N ASP A 318 3.06 -17.00 23.21
CA ASP A 318 1.68 -17.37 23.54
C ASP A 318 0.76 -17.27 22.32
N GLU A 319 0.99 -16.27 21.47
CA GLU A 319 0.21 -15.99 20.25
C GLU A 319 1.16 -15.67 19.09
N TYR A 320 0.76 -16.04 17.88
CA TYR A 320 1.49 -15.78 16.66
C TYR A 320 0.64 -14.97 15.69
N VAL A 321 1.26 -14.00 15.02
CA VAL A 321 0.63 -13.20 13.99
C VAL A 321 1.42 -13.35 12.70
N SER A 322 0.80 -13.79 11.63
CA SER A 322 1.41 -13.70 10.30
C SER A 322 1.02 -12.37 9.65
N ALA A 323 1.99 -11.49 9.50
CA ALA A 323 1.92 -10.25 8.73
C ALA A 323 2.56 -10.38 7.34
N LEU A 324 2.78 -11.63 6.89
CA LEU A 324 3.37 -11.94 5.60
C LEU A 324 2.43 -11.56 4.44
N PRO A 325 2.99 -11.16 3.27
CA PRO A 325 2.23 -11.10 2.03
C PRO A 325 1.57 -12.46 1.73
N VAL A 326 0.37 -12.44 1.13
CA VAL A 326 -0.42 -13.66 0.87
C VAL A 326 0.36 -14.71 0.09
N ASP A 327 1.15 -14.29 -0.89
CA ASP A 327 1.98 -15.18 -1.70
C ASP A 327 3.11 -15.86 -0.92
N VAL A 328 3.65 -15.18 0.11
CA VAL A 328 4.64 -15.78 1.02
C VAL A 328 3.95 -16.73 1.99
N LEU A 329 2.82 -16.30 2.56
CA LEU A 329 2.02 -17.12 3.48
C LEU A 329 1.67 -18.47 2.83
N LYS A 330 1.17 -18.49 1.59
CA LYS A 330 0.86 -19.72 0.82
C LYS A 330 2.02 -20.72 0.75
N ARG A 331 3.27 -20.26 0.84
CA ARG A 331 4.46 -21.13 0.74
C ARG A 331 4.85 -21.76 2.07
N VAL A 332 4.44 -21.17 3.19
CA VAL A 332 4.82 -21.57 4.55
C VAL A 332 3.67 -22.18 5.35
N VAL A 333 2.46 -22.25 4.79
CA VAL A 333 1.33 -22.99 5.38
C VAL A 333 1.78 -24.44 5.66
N PRO A 334 1.77 -24.90 6.93
CA PRO A 334 2.08 -26.27 7.31
C PRO A 334 1.18 -27.28 6.63
N GLU A 335 1.69 -28.50 6.45
CA GLU A 335 0.94 -29.61 5.85
C GLU A 335 -0.39 -29.87 6.57
N ALA A 336 -0.41 -29.75 7.91
CA ALA A 336 -1.61 -29.92 8.74
C ALA A 336 -2.74 -28.91 8.44
N TRP A 337 -2.40 -27.75 7.89
CA TRP A 337 -3.38 -26.70 7.56
C TRP A 337 -3.71 -26.65 6.07
N SER A 338 -2.91 -27.33 5.25
CA SER A 338 -2.95 -27.23 3.78
C SER A 338 -4.29 -27.63 3.16
N THR A 339 -5.12 -28.40 3.87
CA THR A 339 -6.46 -28.83 3.42
C THR A 339 -7.59 -28.08 4.12
N LEU A 340 -7.31 -27.12 5.01
CA LEU A 340 -8.36 -26.35 5.68
C LEU A 340 -8.94 -25.30 4.71
N PRO A 341 -10.28 -25.19 4.59
CA PRO A 341 -10.91 -24.23 3.67
C PRO A 341 -10.42 -22.79 3.84
N TYR A 342 -10.16 -22.38 5.09
CA TYR A 342 -9.67 -21.04 5.42
C TYR A 342 -8.32 -20.72 4.75
N PHE A 343 -7.41 -21.69 4.63
CA PHE A 343 -6.11 -21.49 3.98
C PHE A 343 -6.18 -21.79 2.48
N ARG A 344 -7.07 -22.69 2.04
CA ARG A 344 -7.30 -22.99 0.61
C ARG A 344 -7.85 -21.80 -0.17
N GLN A 345 -8.69 -20.97 0.45
CA GLN A 345 -9.18 -19.75 -0.23
C GLN A 345 -8.07 -18.76 -0.59
N LEU A 346 -6.89 -18.84 0.04
CA LEU A 346 -5.76 -17.96 -0.28
C LEU A 346 -5.22 -18.23 -1.69
N ASP A 347 -5.45 -19.43 -2.25
CA ASP A 347 -5.08 -19.78 -3.62
C ASP A 347 -5.81 -18.92 -4.66
N GLU A 348 -6.92 -18.28 -4.27
CA GLU A 348 -7.71 -17.37 -5.10
C GLU A 348 -7.19 -15.92 -5.07
N LEU A 349 -6.13 -15.65 -4.32
CA LEU A 349 -5.50 -14.34 -4.17
C LEU A 349 -4.03 -14.39 -4.64
N GLU A 350 -3.66 -13.53 -5.57
CA GLU A 350 -2.30 -13.43 -6.10
C GLU A 350 -1.80 -11.99 -6.07
N GLY A 351 -0.50 -11.80 -5.87
CA GLY A 351 0.12 -10.48 -5.92
C GLY A 351 0.17 -9.92 -7.35
N ILE A 352 -0.27 -8.67 -7.53
CA ILE A 352 -0.16 -7.97 -8.82
C ILE A 352 1.27 -7.44 -9.05
N PRO A 353 1.87 -7.62 -10.23
CA PRO A 353 3.20 -7.08 -10.50
C PRO A 353 3.19 -5.57 -10.78
N VAL A 354 4.23 -4.87 -10.31
CA VAL A 354 4.44 -3.44 -10.56
C VAL A 354 5.94 -3.12 -10.60
N MET A 355 6.30 -2.03 -11.27
CA MET A 355 7.63 -1.45 -11.18
C MET A 355 7.55 0.01 -10.73
N ASN A 356 8.55 0.44 -9.97
CA ASN A 356 8.73 1.82 -9.57
C ASN A 356 10.05 2.33 -10.16
N LEU A 357 10.02 3.51 -10.77
CA LEU A 357 11.20 4.14 -11.34
C LEU A 357 11.51 5.42 -10.61
N GLN A 358 12.80 5.67 -10.39
CA GLN A 358 13.31 6.96 -9.97
C GLN A 358 14.34 7.44 -10.98
N LEU A 359 14.17 8.67 -11.49
CA LEU A 359 15.01 9.27 -12.53
C LEU A 359 15.50 10.64 -12.05
N TRP A 360 16.81 10.84 -12.00
CA TRP A 360 17.44 12.09 -11.60
C TRP A 360 17.98 12.81 -12.82
N PHE A 361 17.62 14.08 -12.98
CA PHE A 361 18.04 14.95 -14.08
C PHE A 361 18.97 16.04 -13.58
N ASP A 362 19.88 16.53 -14.42
CA ASP A 362 20.84 17.59 -14.09
C ASP A 362 20.25 19.02 -14.05
N THR A 363 18.96 19.16 -14.33
CA THR A 363 18.23 20.44 -14.30
C THR A 363 16.95 20.32 -13.46
N LYS A 364 16.47 21.47 -12.97
CA LYS A 364 15.11 21.59 -12.43
C LYS A 364 14.12 21.77 -13.57
N PHE A 365 13.08 20.94 -13.62
CA PHE A 365 12.01 21.08 -14.60
C PHE A 365 11.09 22.24 -14.21
N GLU A 366 10.86 23.17 -15.13
CA GLU A 366 9.99 24.32 -14.90
C GLU A 366 8.51 23.94 -14.89
N SER A 367 8.16 22.85 -15.58
CA SER A 367 6.79 22.35 -15.74
C SER A 367 6.36 21.34 -14.65
N SER A 368 7.26 20.99 -13.72
CA SER A 368 6.95 20.05 -12.64
C SER A 368 5.85 20.57 -11.70
N LEU A 369 5.01 19.64 -11.22
CA LEU A 369 3.90 19.92 -10.32
C LEU A 369 4.28 19.64 -8.86
N ASP A 370 3.87 20.53 -7.95
CA ASP A 370 3.83 20.25 -6.51
C ASP A 370 2.57 19.43 -6.18
N GLY A 371 2.63 18.13 -6.47
CA GLY A 371 1.56 17.16 -6.25
C GLY A 371 1.70 15.90 -7.10
N LEU A 372 0.78 14.97 -6.91
CA LEU A 372 0.66 13.76 -7.72
C LEU A 372 0.04 14.10 -9.08
N ALA A 373 0.56 13.50 -10.15
CA ALA A 373 -0.02 13.58 -11.49
C ALA A 373 -0.36 12.20 -12.05
N PHE A 374 -1.48 12.10 -12.77
CA PHE A 374 -1.85 10.95 -13.58
C PHE A 374 -1.27 11.15 -14.99
N SER A 375 -0.31 10.31 -15.38
CA SER A 375 0.36 10.44 -16.69
C SER A 375 -0.56 10.18 -17.87
N ARG A 376 -1.59 9.34 -17.68
CA ARG A 376 -2.46 8.82 -18.76
C ARG A 376 -1.68 8.16 -19.91
N SER A 377 -0.49 7.66 -19.59
CA SER A 377 0.38 6.92 -20.48
C SER A 377 -0.09 5.46 -20.63
N PRO A 378 0.19 4.80 -21.77
CA PRO A 378 0.03 3.36 -21.89
C PRO A 378 0.98 2.58 -20.96
N LEU A 379 2.13 3.13 -20.56
CA LEU A 379 3.14 2.45 -19.73
C LEU A 379 3.23 2.98 -18.29
N LEU A 380 2.98 4.27 -18.11
CA LEU A 380 3.07 4.93 -16.81
C LEU A 380 1.67 5.09 -16.18
N SER A 381 1.64 5.03 -14.85
CA SER A 381 0.46 5.25 -14.03
C SER A 381 0.51 6.68 -13.48
N VAL A 382 0.82 6.82 -12.19
CA VAL A 382 1.04 8.09 -11.50
C VAL A 382 2.53 8.41 -11.39
N TYR A 383 2.86 9.69 -11.27
CA TYR A 383 4.21 10.14 -10.98
C TYR A 383 4.21 11.43 -10.15
N ALA A 384 5.36 11.77 -9.60
CA ALA A 384 5.59 13.05 -8.92
C ALA A 384 7.06 13.49 -9.09
N ASP A 385 7.30 14.81 -9.07
CA ASP A 385 8.64 15.35 -8.85
C ASP A 385 8.92 15.39 -7.35
N MET A 386 9.65 14.39 -6.89
CA MET A 386 9.95 14.20 -5.47
C MET A 386 10.92 15.25 -4.94
N SER A 387 11.71 15.88 -5.81
CA SER A 387 12.54 17.03 -5.45
C SER A 387 11.73 18.30 -5.12
N ILE A 388 10.42 18.27 -5.35
CA ILE A 388 9.45 19.30 -4.95
C ILE A 388 8.51 18.73 -3.87
N CYS A 389 8.05 17.50 -4.05
CA CYS A 389 7.00 16.93 -3.24
C CYS A 389 7.45 16.49 -1.84
N CYS A 390 8.72 16.10 -1.69
CA CYS A 390 9.31 15.55 -0.47
C CYS A 390 10.45 16.44 0.05
N GLU A 391 10.40 16.85 1.30
CA GLU A 391 11.40 17.74 1.91
C GLU A 391 12.80 17.11 2.02
N GLU A 392 12.90 15.84 2.39
CA GLU A 392 14.20 15.14 2.47
C GLU A 392 14.87 14.99 1.10
N TYR A 393 14.08 14.98 0.02
CA TYR A 393 14.57 14.79 -1.36
C TYR A 393 14.70 16.12 -2.12
N ALA A 394 14.47 17.26 -1.45
CA ALA A 394 14.49 18.57 -2.07
C ALA A 394 15.87 18.90 -2.68
N SER A 395 15.87 19.34 -3.93
CA SER A 395 17.08 19.64 -4.71
C SER A 395 16.82 20.73 -5.76
N ASP A 396 17.90 21.38 -6.21
CA ASP A 396 17.91 22.24 -7.40
C ASP A 396 17.92 21.43 -8.71
N GLU A 397 17.99 20.11 -8.60
CA GLU A 397 17.81 19.13 -9.67
C GLU A 397 16.43 18.47 -9.57
N THR A 398 15.93 17.90 -10.67
CA THR A 398 14.67 17.15 -10.69
C THR A 398 14.90 15.67 -10.39
N MET A 399 14.07 15.13 -9.49
CA MET A 399 13.96 13.69 -9.24
C MET A 399 12.51 13.28 -9.48
N LEU A 400 12.27 12.58 -10.59
CA LEU A 400 10.95 12.03 -10.90
C LEU A 400 10.84 10.62 -10.36
N GLU A 401 9.79 10.37 -9.59
CA GLU A 401 9.40 9.03 -9.18
C GLU A 401 8.10 8.65 -9.90
N LEU A 402 8.09 7.49 -10.55
CA LEU A 402 7.03 7.07 -11.47
C LEU A 402 6.64 5.61 -11.24
N VAL A 403 5.33 5.36 -11.22
CA VAL A 403 4.79 4.01 -11.24
C VAL A 403 4.68 3.54 -12.69
N PHE A 404 5.35 2.44 -13.03
CA PHE A 404 5.25 1.79 -14.33
C PHE A 404 4.30 0.61 -14.21
N ALA A 405 3.14 0.73 -14.86
CA ALA A 405 2.06 -0.22 -14.84
C ALA A 405 1.10 0.01 -16.03
N PRO A 406 0.57 -1.07 -16.65
CA PRO A 406 0.79 -2.48 -16.33
C PRO A 406 2.16 -3.02 -16.79
N VAL A 407 2.63 -4.14 -16.21
CA VAL A 407 3.96 -4.70 -16.49
C VAL A 407 3.97 -6.10 -17.11
N THR A 408 2.85 -6.82 -17.09
CA THR A 408 2.71 -8.11 -17.79
C THR A 408 1.43 -8.19 -18.62
N PRO A 409 1.34 -9.08 -19.63
CA PRO A 409 0.12 -9.27 -20.42
C PRO A 409 -1.12 -9.63 -19.59
N GLU A 410 -0.94 -10.31 -18.46
CA GLU A 410 -2.01 -10.65 -17.52
C GLU A 410 -2.59 -9.41 -16.82
N THR A 411 -1.82 -8.32 -16.74
CA THR A 411 -2.23 -7.01 -16.20
C THR A 411 -2.61 -5.99 -17.27
N GLY A 412 -2.49 -6.33 -18.57
CA GLY A 412 -2.83 -5.45 -19.69
C GLY A 412 -1.63 -4.91 -20.50
N ALA A 413 -0.39 -5.25 -20.12
CA ALA A 413 0.78 -4.79 -20.86
C ALA A 413 0.94 -5.48 -22.23
N SER A 414 1.49 -4.77 -23.22
CA SER A 414 1.76 -5.32 -24.56
C SER A 414 2.81 -6.43 -24.59
N ARG A 415 3.70 -6.46 -23.59
CA ARG A 415 4.74 -7.48 -23.39
C ARG A 415 5.03 -7.65 -21.90
N ASN A 416 5.83 -8.66 -21.56
CA ASN A 416 6.32 -8.84 -20.19
C ASN A 416 7.51 -7.90 -19.90
N TRP A 417 7.24 -6.75 -19.29
CA TRP A 417 8.25 -5.76 -18.90
C TRP A 417 9.09 -6.18 -17.69
N LEU A 418 8.63 -7.12 -16.86
CA LEU A 418 9.47 -7.65 -15.77
C LEU A 418 10.72 -8.36 -16.29
N ALA A 419 10.65 -8.90 -17.52
CA ALA A 419 11.76 -9.57 -18.19
C ALA A 419 12.66 -8.62 -19.00
N ALA A 420 12.28 -7.35 -19.16
CA ALA A 420 13.06 -6.36 -19.88
C ALA A 420 14.26 -5.88 -19.06
N SER A 421 15.32 -5.44 -19.74
CA SER A 421 16.48 -4.84 -19.07
C SER A 421 16.14 -3.48 -18.46
N ASP A 422 16.92 -3.01 -17.48
CA ASP A 422 16.70 -1.69 -16.87
C ASP A 422 16.78 -0.59 -17.94
N GLU A 423 17.72 -0.71 -18.89
CA GLU A 423 17.88 0.24 -19.99
C GLU A 423 16.65 0.28 -20.91
N GLU A 424 16.05 -0.87 -21.22
CA GLU A 424 14.82 -0.91 -22.02
C GLU A 424 13.64 -0.24 -21.30
N VAL A 425 13.50 -0.48 -19.99
CA VAL A 425 12.42 0.12 -19.19
C VAL A 425 12.64 1.63 -19.06
N VAL A 426 13.88 2.07 -18.84
CA VAL A 426 14.25 3.48 -18.73
C VAL A 426 14.05 4.21 -20.06
N GLU A 427 14.48 3.66 -21.20
CA GLU A 427 14.27 4.32 -22.50
C GLU A 427 12.78 4.43 -22.84
N ALA A 428 12.00 3.37 -22.60
CA ALA A 428 10.55 3.41 -22.78
C ALA A 428 9.88 4.46 -21.86
N THR A 429 10.42 4.66 -20.65
CA THR A 429 9.95 5.71 -19.74
C THR A 429 10.35 7.10 -20.25
N LEU A 430 11.56 7.27 -20.77
CA LEU A 430 11.99 8.54 -21.38
C LEU A 430 11.14 8.91 -22.60
N ASP A 431 10.73 7.95 -23.42
CA ASP A 431 9.80 8.17 -24.53
C ASP A 431 8.46 8.75 -24.06
N GLU A 432 7.89 8.20 -22.98
CA GLU A 432 6.66 8.72 -22.37
C GLU A 432 6.90 10.10 -21.74
N LEU A 433 8.04 10.31 -21.09
CA LEU A 433 8.36 11.60 -20.50
C LEU A 433 8.56 12.70 -21.54
N ARG A 434 9.03 12.39 -22.76
CA ARG A 434 9.10 13.37 -23.87
C ARG A 434 7.73 13.93 -24.25
N GLN A 435 6.63 13.22 -23.97
CA GLN A 435 5.26 13.72 -24.14
C GLN A 435 4.80 14.57 -22.94
N LEU A 436 5.23 14.19 -21.73
CA LEU A 436 4.87 14.89 -20.49
C LEU A 436 5.65 16.19 -20.28
N PHE A 437 6.91 16.21 -20.71
CA PHE A 437 7.90 17.27 -20.46
C PHE A 437 8.66 17.63 -21.76
N PRO A 438 7.97 18.00 -22.84
CA PRO A 438 8.58 18.19 -24.15
C PRO A 438 9.61 19.33 -24.19
N ASP A 439 9.47 20.34 -23.33
CA ASP A 439 10.38 21.48 -23.27
C ASP A 439 11.57 21.23 -22.35
N ASP A 440 11.35 20.71 -21.14
CA ASP A 440 12.42 20.44 -20.18
C ASP A 440 13.42 19.40 -20.71
N LEU A 441 12.91 18.33 -21.32
CA LEU A 441 13.75 17.23 -21.86
C LEU A 441 14.53 17.59 -23.13
N LYS A 442 14.36 18.79 -23.70
CA LYS A 442 15.27 19.28 -24.76
C LYS A 442 16.68 19.55 -24.23
N THR A 443 16.79 19.87 -22.94
CA THR A 443 18.06 20.32 -22.34
C THR A 443 18.49 19.44 -21.17
N ALA A 444 17.54 18.88 -20.43
CA ALA A 444 17.82 18.00 -19.30
C ALA A 444 18.53 16.72 -19.73
N LYS A 445 19.48 16.28 -18.92
CA LYS A 445 20.16 14.99 -19.07
C LYS A 445 19.85 14.11 -17.87
N LEU A 446 19.50 12.88 -18.16
CA LEU A 446 19.37 11.84 -17.14
C LEU A 446 20.77 11.57 -16.56
N ARG A 447 20.94 11.86 -15.27
CA ARG A 447 22.19 11.60 -14.52
C ARG A 447 22.24 10.16 -14.03
N LYS A 448 21.12 9.69 -13.49
CA LYS A 448 20.97 8.32 -12.97
C LYS A 448 19.52 7.89 -12.98
N SER A 449 19.32 6.57 -12.93
CA SER A 449 18.02 5.92 -12.94
C SER A 449 18.03 4.67 -12.08
N THR A 450 16.90 4.38 -11.45
CA THR A 450 16.67 3.12 -10.75
C THR A 450 15.35 2.50 -11.21
N VAL A 451 15.33 1.17 -11.35
CA VAL A 451 14.13 0.39 -11.66
C VAL A 451 13.92 -0.65 -10.56
N VAL A 452 12.96 -0.39 -9.67
CA VAL A 452 12.57 -1.32 -8.62
C VAL A 452 11.44 -2.22 -9.10
N ARG A 453 11.69 -3.53 -9.16
CA ARG A 453 10.69 -4.53 -9.57
C ARG A 453 10.02 -5.18 -8.38
N VAL A 454 8.69 -5.19 -8.37
CA VAL A 454 7.87 -5.89 -7.38
C VAL A 454 6.94 -6.88 -8.08
N PRO A 455 7.39 -8.11 -8.40
CA PRO A 455 6.61 -9.07 -9.18
C PRO A 455 5.31 -9.52 -8.51
N ARG A 456 5.25 -9.49 -7.18
CA ARG A 456 4.04 -9.82 -6.40
C ARG A 456 3.85 -8.77 -5.31
N SER A 457 3.11 -7.71 -5.65
CA SER A 457 2.86 -6.57 -4.76
C SER A 457 1.59 -6.79 -3.91
N VAL A 458 0.64 -5.85 -3.94
CA VAL A 458 -0.69 -6.01 -3.32
C VAL A 458 -1.47 -7.12 -4.01
N TYR A 459 -2.57 -7.60 -3.43
CA TYR A 459 -3.36 -8.64 -4.11
C TYR A 459 -4.04 -8.03 -5.34
N ALA A 460 -4.05 -8.73 -6.46
CA ALA A 460 -4.75 -8.34 -7.66
C ALA A 460 -6.26 -8.34 -7.39
N ALA A 461 -6.87 -7.16 -7.48
CA ALA A 461 -8.29 -6.95 -7.27
C ALA A 461 -9.09 -7.25 -8.54
N VAL A 462 -8.89 -8.43 -9.12
CA VAL A 462 -9.67 -8.91 -10.27
C VAL A 462 -11.12 -9.21 -9.84
N PRO A 463 -12.08 -9.30 -10.78
CA PRO A 463 -13.47 -9.57 -10.44
C PRO A 463 -13.69 -10.81 -9.56
N GLY A 464 -14.59 -10.67 -8.58
CA GLY A 464 -15.03 -11.72 -7.67
C GLY A 464 -14.01 -12.12 -6.59
N ARG A 465 -12.93 -11.35 -6.38
CA ARG A 465 -11.88 -11.72 -5.41
C ARG A 465 -12.19 -11.32 -3.97
N ASN A 466 -13.05 -10.32 -3.73
CA ASN A 466 -13.23 -9.75 -2.39
C ASN A 466 -13.78 -10.79 -1.40
N LYS A 467 -14.58 -11.76 -1.88
CA LYS A 467 -15.13 -12.86 -1.08
C LYS A 467 -14.08 -13.83 -0.52
N TYR A 468 -12.90 -13.95 -1.14
CA TYR A 468 -11.82 -14.86 -0.70
C TYR A 468 -10.84 -14.21 0.27
N ARG A 469 -10.93 -12.90 0.49
CA ARG A 469 -10.10 -12.20 1.48
C ARG A 469 -10.43 -12.71 2.88
N PRO A 470 -9.47 -13.32 3.62
CA PRO A 470 -9.75 -13.96 4.91
C PRO A 470 -9.94 -12.93 6.03
N SER A 471 -10.76 -13.24 7.03
CA SER A 471 -10.81 -12.51 8.31
C SER A 471 -9.48 -12.58 9.06
N GLN A 472 -9.19 -11.65 9.98
CA GLN A 472 -7.95 -11.67 10.77
C GLN A 472 -7.89 -12.88 11.73
N LYS A 473 -9.03 -13.26 12.32
CA LYS A 473 -9.16 -14.51 13.06
C LYS A 473 -9.00 -15.69 12.11
N THR A 474 -8.25 -16.71 12.56
CA THR A 474 -8.04 -17.98 11.85
C THR A 474 -8.71 -19.13 12.62
N PRO A 475 -8.93 -20.30 11.99
CA PRO A 475 -9.36 -21.50 12.71
C PRO A 475 -8.30 -22.07 13.66
N ILE A 476 -7.06 -21.57 13.60
CA ILE A 476 -5.95 -22.02 14.45
C ILE A 476 -5.95 -21.18 15.74
N PRO A 477 -6.05 -21.79 16.93
CA PRO A 477 -6.34 -21.07 18.17
C PRO A 477 -5.38 -19.92 18.52
N ASN A 478 -4.08 -20.12 18.27
CA ASN A 478 -3.02 -19.17 18.60
C ASN A 478 -2.39 -18.49 17.37
N LEU A 479 -3.10 -18.49 16.23
CA LEU A 479 -2.68 -17.76 15.03
C LEU A 479 -3.73 -16.70 14.65
N THR A 480 -3.21 -15.54 14.27
CA THR A 480 -3.96 -14.42 13.69
C THR A 480 -3.28 -13.99 12.39
N LEU A 481 -4.04 -13.57 11.38
CA LEU A 481 -3.51 -13.00 10.14
C LEU A 481 -3.68 -11.49 10.11
N CYS A 482 -2.69 -10.78 9.57
CA CYS A 482 -2.83 -9.40 9.13
C CYS A 482 -2.11 -9.18 7.80
N GLY A 483 -2.41 -8.06 7.15
CA GLY A 483 -1.97 -7.75 5.79
C GLY A 483 -3.09 -7.09 5.02
N CYS A 484 -2.77 -6.20 4.08
CA CYS A 484 -3.78 -5.47 3.29
C CYS A 484 -4.73 -6.39 2.51
N PHE A 485 -4.31 -7.64 2.22
CA PHE A 485 -5.13 -8.68 1.58
C PHE A 485 -6.22 -9.26 2.49
N THR A 486 -6.07 -9.22 3.81
CA THR A 486 -7.11 -9.66 4.75
C THR A 486 -8.37 -8.81 4.60
N SER A 487 -9.52 -9.33 5.04
CA SER A 487 -10.82 -8.69 4.88
C SER A 487 -10.88 -7.38 5.69
N GLN A 488 -10.94 -6.27 4.98
CA GLN A 488 -11.10 -4.91 5.51
C GLN A 488 -11.52 -3.95 4.38
N LYS A 489 -12.13 -2.82 4.72
CA LYS A 489 -12.82 -1.94 3.74
C LYS A 489 -11.90 -1.06 2.88
N TYR A 490 -10.63 -0.88 3.20
CA TYR A 490 -9.67 0.06 2.59
C TYR A 490 -8.75 -0.53 1.51
N LEU A 491 -9.16 -1.60 0.81
CA LEU A 491 -8.46 -2.14 -0.36
C LEU A 491 -7.00 -2.59 -0.06
N GLY A 492 -6.25 -2.98 -1.09
CA GLY A 492 -4.82 -3.23 -1.02
C GLY A 492 -4.01 -1.93 -0.87
N SER A 493 -4.09 -1.25 0.28
CA SER A 493 -3.45 0.05 0.51
C SER A 493 -2.66 0.13 1.82
N MET A 494 -1.94 1.24 2.05
CA MET A 494 -1.31 1.54 3.34
C MET A 494 -2.34 1.65 4.47
N GLU A 495 -3.47 2.31 4.23
CA GLU A 495 -4.58 2.40 5.18
C GLU A 495 -5.17 1.02 5.49
N GLY A 496 -5.37 0.19 4.45
CA GLY A 496 -5.80 -1.19 4.61
C GLY A 496 -4.81 -2.05 5.38
N ALA A 497 -3.50 -1.81 5.19
CA ALA A 497 -2.45 -2.48 5.93
C ALA A 497 -2.47 -2.10 7.41
N VAL A 498 -2.56 -0.80 7.74
CA VAL A 498 -2.64 -0.32 9.13
C VAL A 498 -3.90 -0.84 9.81
N LEU A 499 -5.06 -0.77 9.14
CA LEU A 499 -6.32 -1.30 9.68
C LEU A 499 -6.25 -2.81 9.90
N ALA A 500 -5.69 -3.58 8.96
CA ALA A 500 -5.52 -5.02 9.13
C ALA A 500 -4.67 -5.36 10.36
N GLY A 501 -3.61 -4.59 10.62
CA GLY A 501 -2.78 -4.73 11.82
C GLY A 501 -3.56 -4.43 13.11
N LYS A 502 -4.36 -3.36 13.11
CA LYS A 502 -5.25 -2.99 14.22
C LYS A 502 -6.27 -4.08 14.52
N LEU A 503 -6.95 -4.60 13.49
CA LEU A 503 -7.93 -5.69 13.62
C LEU A 503 -7.30 -6.99 14.14
N ALA A 504 -6.07 -7.31 13.72
CA ALA A 504 -5.36 -8.47 14.24
C ALA A 504 -4.94 -8.29 15.70
N ALA A 505 -4.48 -7.10 16.09
CA ALA A 505 -4.21 -6.78 17.48
C ALA A 505 -5.48 -6.92 18.33
N GLU A 506 -6.64 -6.50 17.82
CA GLU A 506 -7.93 -6.65 18.50
C GLU A 506 -8.26 -8.12 18.75
N VAL A 507 -8.08 -9.01 17.77
CA VAL A 507 -8.32 -10.45 17.95
C VAL A 507 -7.45 -11.02 19.07
N VAL A 508 -6.15 -10.72 19.05
CA VAL A 508 -5.20 -11.23 20.05
C VAL A 508 -5.50 -10.66 21.44
N ALA A 509 -5.74 -9.35 21.56
CA ALA A 509 -6.03 -8.72 22.84
C ALA A 509 -7.39 -9.16 23.41
N ALA A 510 -8.41 -9.33 22.56
CA ALA A 510 -9.71 -9.87 22.96
C ALA A 510 -9.59 -11.31 23.50
N ARG A 511 -8.84 -12.19 22.81
CA ARG A 511 -8.53 -13.54 23.33
C ARG A 511 -7.86 -13.47 24.70
N ALA A 512 -6.90 -12.56 24.88
CA ALA A 512 -6.14 -12.44 26.12
C ALA A 512 -7.02 -12.05 27.33
N VAL A 513 -8.07 -11.25 27.12
CA VAL A 513 -9.00 -10.83 28.18
C VAL A 513 -10.29 -11.67 28.23
N GLY A 514 -10.40 -12.71 27.41
CA GLY A 514 -11.60 -13.56 27.31
C GLY A 514 -12.80 -12.85 26.70
N ALA A 515 -12.59 -11.74 25.98
CA ALA A 515 -13.64 -11.05 25.25
C ALA A 515 -14.00 -11.77 23.94
N PRO A 516 -15.23 -11.61 23.44
CA PRO A 516 -15.60 -12.09 22.11
C PRO A 516 -14.67 -11.52 21.03
N THR A 517 -14.22 -12.39 20.14
CA THR A 517 -13.52 -12.01 18.90
C THR A 517 -14.50 -11.95 17.75
N GLN A 518 -14.18 -11.20 16.69
CA GLN A 518 -14.91 -11.28 15.41
C GLN A 518 -15.03 -12.73 14.93
N ASP A 519 -16.14 -13.07 14.27
CA ASP A 519 -16.33 -14.39 13.68
C ASP A 519 -15.44 -14.61 12.47
N LEU A 520 -15.23 -15.89 12.12
CA LEU A 520 -14.59 -16.23 10.87
C LEU A 520 -15.48 -15.75 9.72
N LYS A 521 -14.89 -15.03 8.76
CA LYS A 521 -15.59 -14.74 7.51
C LYS A 521 -15.91 -16.06 6.80
N GLU A 522 -17.13 -16.16 6.29
CA GLU A 522 -17.59 -17.34 5.57
C GLU A 522 -16.68 -17.67 4.39
N VAL A 523 -16.24 -18.93 4.32
CA VAL A 523 -15.46 -19.45 3.20
C VAL A 523 -16.42 -19.96 2.13
N GLN A 524 -16.16 -19.61 0.88
CA GLN A 524 -17.02 -19.96 -0.24
C GLN A 524 -17.24 -21.48 -0.37
N ARG A 525 -18.48 -21.88 -0.65
CA ARG A 525 -18.89 -23.30 -0.62
C ARG A 525 -18.03 -24.20 -1.52
N HIS A 526 -17.72 -23.75 -2.74
CA HIS A 526 -16.86 -24.49 -3.66
C HIS A 526 -15.43 -24.67 -3.14
N VAL A 527 -14.90 -23.72 -2.35
CA VAL A 527 -13.60 -23.86 -1.69
C VAL A 527 -13.68 -24.90 -0.59
N VAL A 528 -14.76 -24.91 0.20
CA VAL A 528 -15.01 -25.93 1.23
C VAL A 528 -15.08 -27.33 0.60
N ASP A 529 -15.83 -27.48 -0.48
CA ASP A 529 -15.99 -28.76 -1.19
C ASP A 529 -14.66 -29.22 -1.83
N ALA A 530 -13.89 -28.30 -2.44
CA ALA A 530 -12.56 -28.60 -2.98
C ALA A 530 -11.54 -28.96 -1.88
N ALA A 531 -11.60 -28.28 -0.74
CA ALA A 531 -10.73 -28.55 0.42
C ALA A 531 -10.99 -29.95 1.02
N ALA A 532 -12.24 -30.40 1.06
CA ALA A 532 -12.61 -31.72 1.58
C ALA A 532 -12.02 -32.91 0.80
N THR A 533 -11.60 -32.70 -0.45
CA THR A 533 -11.01 -33.73 -1.32
C THR A 533 -9.53 -33.48 -1.62
N ALA A 534 -8.96 -32.39 -1.12
CA ALA A 534 -7.57 -32.03 -1.37
C ALA A 534 -6.60 -32.97 -0.61
N ALA A 535 -5.54 -33.38 -1.28
CA ALA A 535 -4.43 -34.07 -0.62
C ALA A 535 -3.59 -33.06 0.19
N PRO A 536 -3.12 -33.44 1.40
CA PRO A 536 -2.18 -32.62 2.15
C PRO A 536 -0.94 -32.29 1.34
N LYS A 537 -0.49 -31.03 1.44
CA LYS A 537 0.66 -30.51 0.71
C LYS A 537 1.70 -29.97 1.69
N LYS A 538 2.94 -30.43 1.53
CA LYS A 538 4.07 -29.89 2.28
C LYS A 538 4.37 -28.43 1.91
N PRO A 539 4.77 -27.59 2.89
CA PRO A 539 5.20 -26.23 2.59
C PRO A 539 6.38 -26.25 1.63
N VAL A 540 6.38 -25.31 0.69
CA VAL A 540 7.50 -25.11 -0.25
C VAL A 540 8.63 -24.31 0.41
N GLY A 541 8.29 -23.54 1.45
CA GLY A 541 9.20 -22.66 2.17
C GLY A 541 9.61 -21.41 1.39
N CYS A 542 10.38 -20.56 2.06
CA CYS A 542 10.93 -19.31 1.53
C CYS A 542 12.40 -19.44 1.08
N GLY A 543 12.84 -20.65 0.70
CA GLY A 543 14.21 -20.91 0.25
C GLY A 543 14.54 -20.26 -1.10
N GLY A 544 15.84 -19.93 -1.30
CA GLY A 544 16.35 -19.16 -2.44
C GLY A 544 16.36 -17.66 -2.12
N GLY A 545 17.51 -16.99 -2.23
CA GLY A 545 17.75 -15.61 -1.78
C GLY A 545 16.75 -14.54 -2.26
N ASP A 546 15.96 -14.85 -3.30
CA ASP A 546 15.03 -13.92 -3.95
C ASP A 546 13.64 -13.79 -3.29
N SER A 547 13.29 -14.63 -2.30
CA SER A 547 11.91 -14.68 -1.79
C SER A 547 11.41 -13.35 -1.20
N PRO A 548 12.06 -12.71 -0.20
CA PRO A 548 11.52 -11.47 0.40
C PRO A 548 11.35 -10.32 -0.62
N ILE A 549 12.23 -10.30 -1.61
CA ILE A 549 12.31 -9.32 -2.68
C ILE A 549 11.17 -9.53 -3.70
N ALA A 550 10.99 -10.76 -4.18
CA ALA A 550 9.99 -11.13 -5.17
C ALA A 550 8.53 -10.98 -4.70
N PHE A 551 8.29 -10.85 -3.39
CA PHE A 551 6.97 -10.82 -2.77
C PHE A 551 6.65 -9.52 -2.02
N GLY A 552 7.12 -8.38 -2.54
CA GLY A 552 6.73 -7.06 -2.04
C GLY A 552 7.88 -6.21 -1.51
N GLY A 553 9.09 -6.76 -1.40
CA GLY A 553 10.26 -6.00 -0.97
C GLY A 553 10.89 -5.13 -2.06
N GLY A 554 10.68 -5.47 -3.34
CA GLY A 554 11.30 -4.75 -4.46
C GLY A 554 12.78 -5.10 -4.65
N GLU A 555 13.24 -5.13 -5.91
CA GLU A 555 14.65 -5.33 -6.27
C GLU A 555 15.13 -4.32 -7.31
N VAL A 556 16.40 -3.92 -7.23
CA VAL A 556 17.15 -3.34 -8.36
C VAL A 556 18.05 -4.42 -8.92
N VAL A 557 17.89 -4.76 -10.21
CA VAL A 557 18.56 -5.91 -10.84
C VAL A 557 20.10 -5.76 -10.82
N ALA A 558 20.63 -4.54 -10.87
CA ALA A 558 22.06 -4.28 -10.77
C ALA A 558 22.68 -4.68 -9.41
N ALA A 559 21.89 -4.75 -8.32
CA ALA A 559 22.39 -5.12 -6.99
C ALA A 559 22.82 -6.60 -6.88
N ARG A 560 22.40 -7.46 -7.81
CA ARG A 560 22.82 -8.87 -7.89
C ARG A 560 24.29 -9.05 -8.24
N ALA A 561 24.92 -8.06 -8.87
CA ALA A 561 26.33 -8.17 -9.29
C ALA A 561 27.34 -8.01 -8.14
N SER A 562 26.88 -7.71 -6.91
CA SER A 562 27.76 -7.38 -5.77
C SER A 562 27.44 -8.06 -4.44
N ARG A 563 26.51 -9.03 -4.39
CA ARG A 563 26.22 -9.83 -3.18
C ARG A 563 26.58 -11.30 -3.36
#